data_AF-A0A2N2TNB1-F1
#
_entry.id   AF-A0A2N2TNB1-F1
#
_cell.length_a   1.000
_cell.length_b   1.000
_cell.length_c   1.000
_cell.angle_alpha   90.00
_cell.angle_beta   90.00
_cell.angle_gamma   90.00
#
_symmetry.space_group_name_H-M   'P 1'
#
loop_
_entity.id
_entity.type
_entity.pdbx_description
1 polymer ?
#
loop_
_entity_poly.entity_id
_entity_poly.type
_entity_poly.pdbx_seq_one_letter_code
_entity_poly.pdbx_strand_id
1 'polypeptide(L)'
;MTNSIAKISDQSEAQLSRVLKHLQETASVVSAQMRSSNMAFYKHLAELYLWWHAASSVPGYLDAEYKKVGKRRAKPVQHGINFSPLFRLTWGYNNGLTDDKCRRWSIVLNKLHDLYQTEAQYRTESVTKFQLYIHNKGGVEGFINDGKSSSSSADDEDVSDEEFDAKQPVEPARVTTDEMLAQLFEQAKTFYGALHSQPIIDLDATIPVTADGMSTVLVRKVGDQYQLIGASSDEAFVKPVAMQTYLNDYSALPWSMQALMETVSTQCLPSNLQSFYSALEDSSSSTHDGEEGGKQLKSVRRLLYVHSSGEFILSPIRAVSGVVTVAKPSRPILENPDKDVCLSTRSRRLLEKKLISGRNFNLFSPSNAEFIPQYTTPNLASHVLRLQDRFDVGEFLHLDFWPFYKSMAAAQRQVTVDESKPRNNGWYASLSLAWLRKFSLEFTTPWLATHGTHIKRAHQQIIQVTFDTKELRVDFVYRDEQFEASVGVALPASSASGPATKVLVRSKDFVVAMQSIADLGITSKIELHVNTDAVVISYTTSAAGYQVYVPTCTTSGVRSSRCFKLYTPNEASEFEDYNDQAEGDFDPE
;
A
#
# COMPACT_ATOMS: atom_id res chain seq x y z
N MET A 1 16.33 -33.14 14.05
CA MET A 1 16.57 -31.69 14.25
C MET A 1 17.86 -31.35 15.01
N THR A 2 18.42 -32.25 15.82
CA THR A 2 19.68 -32.03 16.55
C THR A 2 20.94 -31.97 15.67
N ASN A 3 20.92 -32.54 14.46
CA ASN A 3 22.07 -32.49 13.53
C ASN A 3 22.22 -31.20 12.71
N SER A 4 21.25 -30.25 12.77
CA SER A 4 21.33 -28.99 11.99
C SER A 4 21.98 -27.85 12.78
N ILE A 5 21.84 -27.84 14.11
CA ILE A 5 22.39 -26.79 14.98
C ILE A 5 23.91 -26.91 15.13
N ALA A 6 24.46 -28.13 15.06
CA ALA A 6 25.90 -28.39 15.18
C ALA A 6 26.74 -27.87 13.99
N LYS A 7 26.11 -27.48 12.87
CA LYS A 7 26.81 -26.93 11.68
C LYS A 7 26.90 -25.42 11.65
N ILE A 8 26.30 -24.71 12.61
CA ILE A 8 26.26 -23.24 12.64
C ILE A 8 27.55 -22.64 13.23
N SER A 9 28.23 -23.37 14.13
CA SER A 9 29.44 -22.88 14.81
C SER A 9 30.69 -22.78 13.93
N ASP A 10 30.69 -23.41 12.76
CA ASP A 10 31.80 -23.42 11.79
C ASP A 10 31.51 -22.58 10.52
N GLN A 11 30.42 -21.81 10.50
CA GLN A 11 30.09 -21.00 9.33
C GLN A 11 30.81 -19.66 9.33
N SER A 12 31.35 -19.28 8.18
CA SER A 12 31.90 -17.95 7.96
C SER A 12 30.83 -16.87 8.19
N GLU A 13 31.25 -15.68 8.61
CA GLU A 13 30.37 -14.52 8.80
C GLU A 13 29.45 -14.28 7.58
N ALA A 14 29.99 -14.39 6.37
CA ALA A 14 29.22 -14.27 5.12
C ALA A 14 28.11 -15.32 4.97
N GLN A 15 28.33 -16.55 5.45
CA GLN A 15 27.31 -17.61 5.45
C GLN A 15 26.23 -17.32 6.50
N LEU A 16 26.61 -16.90 7.70
CA LEU A 16 25.67 -16.53 8.76
C LEU A 16 24.81 -15.31 8.36
N SER A 17 25.39 -14.28 7.72
CA SER A 17 24.64 -13.13 7.20
C SER A 17 23.66 -13.54 6.09
N ARG A 18 24.04 -14.48 5.22
CA ARG A 18 23.14 -15.00 4.19
C ARG A 18 21.96 -15.75 4.81
N VAL A 19 22.22 -16.61 5.80
CA VAL A 19 21.19 -17.33 6.55
C VAL A 19 20.27 -16.36 7.28
N LEU A 20 20.81 -15.32 7.94
CA LEU A 20 20.02 -14.29 8.61
C LEU A 20 19.14 -13.52 7.63
N LYS A 21 19.67 -13.11 6.46
CA LYS A 21 18.89 -12.41 5.44
C LYS A 21 17.72 -13.27 4.95
N HIS A 22 17.96 -14.55 4.70
CA HIS A 22 16.90 -15.51 4.36
C HIS A 22 15.87 -15.61 5.50
N LEU A 23 16.30 -15.77 6.75
CA LEU A 23 15.40 -15.80 7.91
C LEU A 23 14.57 -14.52 8.07
N GLN A 24 15.13 -13.35 7.76
CA GLN A 24 14.41 -12.07 7.79
C GLN A 24 13.35 -11.96 6.69
N GLU A 25 13.68 -12.40 5.47
CA GLU A 25 12.74 -12.48 4.34
C GLU A 25 11.60 -13.47 4.69
N THR A 26 11.96 -14.65 5.19
CA THR A 26 11.01 -15.66 5.65
C THR A 26 10.19 -15.21 6.86
N ALA A 27 10.71 -14.38 7.76
CA ALA A 27 9.97 -13.93 8.95
C ALA A 27 8.74 -13.08 8.59
N SER A 28 8.85 -12.18 7.60
CA SER A 28 7.70 -11.39 7.12
C SER A 28 6.60 -12.31 6.58
N VAL A 29 7.04 -13.31 5.82
CA VAL A 29 6.18 -14.30 5.18
C VAL A 29 5.53 -15.25 6.21
N VAL A 30 6.30 -15.78 7.16
CA VAL A 30 5.81 -16.61 8.28
C VAL A 30 4.85 -15.82 9.15
N SER A 31 5.06 -14.52 9.34
CA SER A 31 4.11 -13.66 10.05
C SER A 31 2.76 -13.58 9.34
N ALA A 32 2.74 -13.56 8.00
CA ALA A 32 1.51 -13.65 7.21
C ALA A 32 0.85 -15.03 7.33
N GLN A 33 1.64 -16.10 7.25
CA GLN A 33 1.13 -17.47 7.42
C GLN A 33 0.53 -17.69 8.82
N MET A 34 1.20 -17.21 9.88
CA MET A 34 0.68 -17.28 11.25
C MET A 34 -0.70 -16.62 11.39
N ARG A 35 -0.96 -15.52 10.68
CA ARG A 35 -2.28 -14.88 10.65
C ARG A 35 -3.33 -15.75 9.94
N SER A 36 -2.99 -16.26 8.76
CA SER A 36 -3.86 -17.18 8.01
C SER A 36 -4.21 -18.43 8.85
N SER A 37 -3.21 -19.04 9.49
CA SER A 37 -3.41 -20.19 10.39
C SER A 37 -4.25 -19.84 11.63
N ASN A 38 -4.08 -18.64 12.21
CA ASN A 38 -4.93 -18.18 13.31
C ASN A 38 -6.40 -18.03 12.86
N MET A 39 -6.64 -17.51 11.66
CA MET A 39 -7.98 -17.40 11.11
C MET A 39 -8.61 -18.74 10.80
N ALA A 40 -7.86 -19.68 10.23
CA ALA A 40 -8.30 -21.06 10.04
C ALA A 40 -8.64 -21.72 11.39
N PHE A 41 -7.82 -21.48 12.42
CA PHE A 41 -8.08 -21.97 13.76
C PHE A 41 -9.36 -21.39 14.38
N TYR A 42 -9.62 -20.08 14.22
CA TYR A 42 -10.86 -19.44 14.69
C TYR A 42 -12.09 -19.95 13.96
N LYS A 43 -12.00 -20.13 12.63
CA LYS A 43 -13.05 -20.76 11.82
C LYS A 43 -13.37 -22.15 12.35
N HIS A 44 -12.33 -22.94 12.65
CA HIS A 44 -12.50 -24.28 13.14
C HIS A 44 -13.12 -24.34 14.55
N LEU A 45 -12.80 -23.39 15.44
CA LEU A 45 -13.51 -23.26 16.72
C LEU A 45 -14.99 -22.93 16.55
N ALA A 46 -15.34 -22.08 15.57
CA ALA A 46 -16.73 -21.74 15.25
C ALA A 46 -17.50 -22.97 14.71
N GLU A 47 -16.91 -23.71 13.77
CA GLU A 47 -17.47 -24.95 13.23
C GLU A 47 -17.68 -25.99 14.32
N LEU A 48 -16.69 -26.15 15.21
CA LEU A 48 -16.75 -27.09 16.32
C LEU A 48 -17.88 -26.77 17.30
N TYR A 49 -18.10 -25.49 17.61
CA TYR A 49 -19.20 -25.05 18.46
C TYR A 49 -20.56 -25.38 17.85
N LEU A 50 -20.75 -25.06 16.56
CA LEU A 50 -22.00 -25.29 15.85
C LEU A 50 -22.30 -26.78 15.72
N TRP A 51 -21.28 -27.59 15.42
CA TRP A 51 -21.39 -29.05 15.45
C TRP A 51 -21.83 -29.54 16.83
N TRP A 52 -21.18 -29.07 17.90
CA TRP A 52 -21.55 -29.46 19.26
C TRP A 52 -22.97 -29.05 19.62
N HIS A 53 -23.41 -27.85 19.23
CA HIS A 53 -24.77 -27.37 19.47
C HIS A 53 -25.80 -28.29 18.78
N ALA A 54 -25.59 -28.61 17.51
CA ALA A 54 -26.45 -29.55 16.78
C ALA A 54 -26.43 -30.95 17.40
N ALA A 55 -25.24 -31.48 17.71
CA ALA A 55 -25.05 -32.78 18.35
C ALA A 55 -25.69 -32.86 19.75
N SER A 56 -25.75 -31.75 20.49
CA SER A 56 -26.38 -31.68 21.82
C SER A 56 -27.90 -31.83 21.79
N SER A 57 -28.51 -31.55 20.63
CA SER A 57 -29.96 -31.68 20.42
C SER A 57 -30.38 -33.12 20.10
N VAL A 58 -29.42 -34.03 19.88
CA VAL A 58 -29.67 -35.47 19.66
C VAL A 58 -29.47 -36.22 20.98
N PRO A 59 -30.54 -36.74 21.62
CA PRO A 59 -30.44 -37.40 22.91
C PRO A 59 -29.44 -38.56 22.92
N GLY A 60 -28.49 -38.54 23.87
CA GLY A 60 -27.51 -39.62 24.09
C GLY A 60 -26.33 -39.67 23.10
N TYR A 61 -26.34 -38.88 22.01
CA TYR A 61 -25.31 -38.93 20.98
C TYR A 61 -23.93 -38.48 21.51
N LEU A 62 -23.84 -37.28 22.10
CA LEU A 62 -22.58 -36.77 22.66
C LEU A 62 -22.02 -37.68 23.76
N ASP A 63 -22.88 -38.29 24.56
CA ASP A 63 -22.47 -39.20 25.63
C ASP A 63 -21.85 -40.49 25.08
N ALA A 64 -22.40 -41.01 23.97
CA ALA A 64 -21.82 -42.14 23.26
C ALA A 64 -20.46 -41.80 22.65
N GLU A 65 -20.32 -40.62 22.02
CA GLU A 65 -19.05 -40.17 21.43
C GLU A 65 -17.96 -39.92 22.48
N TYR A 66 -18.27 -39.24 23.58
CA TYR A 66 -17.28 -39.00 24.66
C TYR A 66 -16.82 -40.29 25.34
N LYS A 67 -17.68 -41.31 25.39
CA LYS A 67 -17.33 -42.63 25.94
C LYS A 67 -16.25 -43.33 25.09
N LYS A 68 -16.22 -43.12 23.77
CA LYS A 68 -15.20 -43.70 22.87
C LYS A 68 -13.79 -43.22 23.20
N VAL A 69 -13.66 -42.00 23.72
CA VAL A 69 -12.37 -41.39 24.12
C VAL A 69 -12.13 -41.42 25.64
N GLY A 70 -12.88 -42.26 26.38
CA GLY A 70 -12.68 -42.49 27.81
C GLY A 70 -13.09 -41.32 28.72
N LYS A 71 -13.97 -40.42 28.28
CA LYS A 71 -14.43 -39.26 29.07
C LYS A 71 -15.91 -39.34 29.44
N ARG A 72 -16.26 -38.72 30.58
CA ARG A 72 -17.65 -38.48 31.00
C ARG A 72 -18.07 -37.07 30.54
N ARG A 73 -19.38 -36.88 30.38
CA ARG A 73 -20.08 -35.67 29.94
C ARG A 73 -19.46 -34.36 30.43
N ALA A 74 -19.52 -33.32 29.59
CA ALA A 74 -19.20 -31.95 29.97
C ALA A 74 -19.90 -31.58 31.28
N LYS A 75 -19.14 -31.28 32.32
CA LYS A 75 -19.66 -30.80 33.61
C LYS A 75 -19.69 -29.27 33.61
N PRO A 76 -20.63 -28.62 34.31
CA PRO A 76 -20.58 -27.18 34.51
C PRO A 76 -19.30 -26.80 35.27
N VAL A 77 -18.65 -25.73 34.83
CA VAL A 77 -17.44 -25.11 35.40
C VAL A 77 -17.69 -23.62 35.62
N GLN A 78 -16.79 -22.92 36.31
CA GLN A 78 -16.98 -21.50 36.68
C GLN A 78 -17.24 -20.56 35.49
N HIS A 79 -16.84 -20.93 34.28
CA HIS A 79 -17.02 -20.15 33.05
C HIS A 79 -18.08 -20.73 32.10
N GLY A 80 -18.96 -21.63 32.59
CA GLY A 80 -20.06 -22.22 31.81
C GLY A 80 -19.88 -23.72 31.55
N ILE A 81 -20.11 -24.14 30.31
CA ILE A 81 -20.01 -25.52 29.85
C ILE A 81 -18.54 -25.91 29.68
N ASN A 82 -18.13 -27.05 30.24
CA ASN A 82 -16.78 -27.57 30.03
C ASN A 82 -16.67 -28.29 28.67
N PHE A 83 -16.08 -27.61 27.68
CA PHE A 83 -15.85 -28.15 26.34
C PHE A 83 -14.58 -29.01 26.22
N SER A 84 -13.83 -29.25 27.31
CA SER A 84 -12.62 -30.10 27.26
C SER A 84 -12.85 -31.51 26.68
N PRO A 85 -13.97 -32.22 26.97
CA PRO A 85 -14.27 -33.49 26.32
C PRO A 85 -14.43 -33.38 24.80
N LEU A 86 -14.97 -32.25 24.30
CA LEU A 86 -15.13 -31.96 22.88
C LEU A 86 -13.77 -31.77 22.20
N PHE A 87 -12.88 -30.96 22.77
CA PHE A 87 -11.55 -30.78 22.20
C PHE A 87 -10.74 -32.08 22.18
N ARG A 88 -10.87 -32.93 23.20
CA ARG A 88 -10.20 -34.23 23.24
C ARG A 88 -10.81 -35.26 22.28
N LEU A 89 -12.09 -35.12 21.95
CA LEU A 89 -12.74 -35.91 20.90
C LEU A 89 -12.21 -35.52 19.51
N THR A 90 -12.04 -34.23 19.26
CA THR A 90 -11.64 -33.70 17.94
C THR A 90 -10.13 -33.79 17.68
N TRP A 91 -9.28 -33.46 18.68
CA TRP A 91 -7.81 -33.43 18.51
C TRP A 91 -7.08 -34.59 19.19
N GLY A 92 -7.74 -35.44 19.97
CA GLY A 92 -7.05 -36.51 20.71
C GLY A 92 -6.13 -36.00 21.83
N TYR A 93 -5.43 -36.93 22.50
CA TYR A 93 -4.62 -36.63 23.70
C TYR A 93 -3.18 -36.19 23.41
N ASN A 94 -2.61 -36.63 22.29
CA ASN A 94 -1.18 -36.52 22.02
C ASN A 94 -0.82 -35.37 21.07
N ASN A 95 -1.78 -34.50 20.73
CA ASN A 95 -1.60 -33.41 19.77
C ASN A 95 -1.37 -32.05 20.46
N GLY A 96 -0.59 -32.03 21.55
CA GLY A 96 -0.20 -30.79 22.23
C GLY A 96 -1.36 -30.02 22.90
N LEU A 97 -2.47 -30.72 23.19
CA LEU A 97 -3.67 -30.19 23.84
C LEU A 97 -3.53 -30.26 25.36
N THR A 98 -3.02 -29.19 25.97
CA THR A 98 -2.90 -29.05 27.43
C THR A 98 -4.25 -28.70 28.07
N ASP A 99 -4.40 -28.95 29.38
CA ASP A 99 -5.60 -28.55 30.13
C ASP A 99 -5.83 -27.03 30.11
N ASP A 100 -4.77 -26.22 30.10
CA ASP A 100 -4.91 -24.77 29.98
C ASP A 100 -5.48 -24.36 28.61
N LYS A 101 -4.95 -24.91 27.50
CA LYS A 101 -5.56 -24.71 26.16
C LYS A 101 -7.04 -25.09 26.13
N CYS A 102 -7.40 -26.24 26.72
CA CYS A 102 -8.81 -26.67 26.79
C CYS A 102 -9.68 -25.69 27.57
N ARG A 103 -9.19 -25.19 28.72
CA ARG A 103 -9.87 -24.18 29.53
C ARG A 103 -10.06 -22.90 28.74
N ARG A 104 -9.00 -22.42 28.11
CA ARG A 104 -8.97 -21.17 27.33
C ARG A 104 -9.94 -21.22 26.14
N TRP A 105 -9.95 -22.31 25.39
CA TRP A 105 -10.89 -22.48 24.27
C TRP A 105 -12.32 -22.71 24.77
N SER A 106 -12.51 -23.36 25.92
CA SER A 106 -13.83 -23.48 26.55
C SER A 106 -14.43 -22.11 26.88
N ILE A 107 -13.63 -21.15 27.34
CA ILE A 107 -14.08 -19.77 27.58
C ILE A 107 -14.61 -19.15 26.28
N VAL A 108 -13.87 -19.30 25.18
CA VAL A 108 -14.29 -18.81 23.86
C VAL A 108 -15.60 -19.46 23.43
N LEU A 109 -15.71 -20.80 23.49
CA LEU A 109 -16.94 -21.49 23.07
C LEU A 109 -18.16 -21.14 23.94
N ASN A 110 -17.97 -20.85 25.22
CA ASN A 110 -19.08 -20.35 26.06
C ASN A 110 -19.53 -18.95 25.64
N LYS A 111 -18.62 -18.08 25.19
CA LYS A 111 -19.00 -16.77 24.64
C LYS A 111 -19.75 -16.90 23.31
N LEU A 112 -19.34 -17.84 22.45
CA LEU A 112 -20.10 -18.15 21.24
C LEU A 112 -21.48 -18.72 21.59
N HIS A 113 -21.55 -19.54 22.64
CA HIS A 113 -22.80 -20.10 23.14
C HIS A 113 -23.76 -19.02 23.60
N ASP A 114 -23.30 -18.09 24.43
CA ASP A 114 -24.08 -16.95 24.90
C ASP A 114 -24.62 -16.16 23.70
N LEU A 115 -23.76 -15.79 22.75
CA LEU A 115 -24.14 -15.07 21.53
C LEU A 115 -25.18 -15.81 20.70
N TYR A 116 -25.02 -17.12 20.49
CA TYR A 116 -25.97 -17.93 19.75
C TYR A 116 -27.36 -17.95 20.41
N GLN A 117 -27.39 -17.94 21.75
CA GLN A 117 -28.64 -17.91 22.52
C GLN A 117 -29.28 -16.52 22.55
N THR A 118 -28.50 -15.44 22.59
CA THR A 118 -29.02 -14.08 22.77
C THR A 118 -29.26 -13.32 21.47
N GLU A 119 -28.51 -13.61 20.41
CA GLU A 119 -28.49 -12.81 19.19
C GLU A 119 -28.90 -13.64 17.96
N ALA A 120 -30.05 -13.29 17.37
CA ALA A 120 -30.63 -14.04 16.26
C ALA A 120 -29.72 -14.10 15.01
N GLN A 121 -28.90 -13.07 14.79
CA GLN A 121 -27.99 -12.96 13.65
C GLN A 121 -26.90 -14.06 13.61
N TYR A 122 -26.57 -14.67 14.76
CA TYR A 122 -25.59 -15.76 14.86
C TYR A 122 -26.22 -17.14 14.63
N ARG A 123 -27.53 -17.22 14.31
CA ARG A 123 -28.25 -18.46 14.01
C ARG A 123 -28.33 -18.76 12.51
N THR A 124 -27.98 -17.80 11.66
CA THR A 124 -27.92 -17.90 10.20
C THR A 124 -26.56 -17.40 9.72
N GLU A 125 -25.85 -18.18 8.90
CA GLU A 125 -24.47 -17.88 8.43
C GLU A 125 -23.42 -17.79 9.56
N SER A 126 -23.48 -18.76 10.48
CA SER A 126 -22.88 -18.68 11.81
C SER A 126 -21.36 -18.88 11.87
N VAL A 127 -20.74 -19.60 10.93
CA VAL A 127 -19.29 -19.88 10.98
C VAL A 127 -18.47 -18.61 10.77
N THR A 128 -18.71 -17.87 9.69
CA THR A 128 -17.97 -16.65 9.34
C THR A 128 -18.17 -15.56 10.41
N LYS A 129 -19.41 -15.41 10.91
CA LYS A 129 -19.73 -14.43 11.96
C LYS A 129 -19.02 -14.74 13.28
N PHE A 130 -18.97 -16.01 13.69
CA PHE A 130 -18.22 -16.40 14.88
C PHE A 130 -16.71 -16.28 14.70
N GLN A 131 -16.16 -16.64 13.54
CA GLN A 131 -14.76 -16.45 13.21
C GLN A 131 -14.36 -14.96 13.36
N LEU A 132 -15.13 -14.06 12.76
CA LEU A 132 -14.90 -12.62 12.82
C LEU A 132 -15.05 -12.07 14.26
N TYR A 133 -16.04 -12.57 15.02
CA TYR A 133 -16.20 -12.20 16.43
C TYR A 133 -14.97 -12.59 17.27
N ILE A 134 -14.43 -13.79 17.07
CA ILE A 134 -13.22 -14.24 17.78
C ILE A 134 -12.03 -13.35 17.40
N HIS A 135 -11.89 -13.06 16.10
CA HIS A 135 -10.84 -12.20 15.57
C HIS A 135 -10.88 -10.79 16.18
N ASN A 136 -12.03 -10.12 16.09
CA ASN A 136 -12.23 -8.73 16.55
C ASN A 136 -12.02 -8.55 18.06
N LYS A 137 -12.16 -9.63 18.84
CA LYS A 137 -11.88 -9.61 20.28
C LYS A 137 -10.40 -9.76 20.61
N GLY A 138 -9.51 -9.95 19.64
CA GLY A 138 -8.09 -10.18 19.84
C GLY A 138 -7.73 -11.67 19.94
N GLY A 139 -8.55 -12.55 19.34
CA GLY A 139 -8.35 -14.00 19.39
C GLY A 139 -8.64 -14.60 20.77
N VAL A 140 -8.14 -15.81 21.01
CA VAL A 140 -8.38 -16.55 22.26
C VAL A 140 -7.88 -15.78 23.50
N GLU A 141 -6.74 -15.08 23.41
CA GLU A 141 -6.19 -14.26 24.50
C GLU A 141 -7.14 -13.12 24.91
N GLY A 142 -7.78 -12.50 23.92
CA GLY A 142 -8.72 -11.40 24.12
C GLY A 142 -9.89 -11.75 25.05
N PHE A 143 -10.41 -12.97 24.95
CA PHE A 143 -11.50 -13.44 25.82
C PHE A 143 -11.08 -13.79 27.24
N ILE A 144 -9.78 -13.95 27.48
CA ILE A 144 -9.25 -14.36 28.79
C ILE A 144 -8.87 -13.14 29.63
N ASN A 145 -8.44 -12.06 28.96
CA ASN A 145 -7.95 -10.83 29.59
C ASN A 145 -9.02 -9.73 29.72
N ASP A 146 -10.32 -10.07 29.61
CA ASP A 146 -11.45 -9.13 29.72
C ASP A 146 -11.36 -8.35 31.06
N GLY A 147 -10.73 -7.17 31.02
CA GLY A 147 -10.35 -6.36 32.19
C GLY A 147 -9.01 -5.60 32.10
N LYS A 148 -8.09 -5.97 31.19
CA LYS A 148 -6.90 -5.17 30.87
C LYS A 148 -6.72 -5.10 29.35
N SER A 149 -6.78 -3.88 28.80
CA SER A 149 -6.65 -3.63 27.37
C SER A 149 -5.29 -4.10 26.84
N SER A 150 -5.25 -5.26 26.18
CA SER A 150 -4.14 -5.68 25.33
C SER A 150 -4.68 -5.84 23.91
N SER A 151 -4.52 -4.79 23.12
CA SER A 151 -4.87 -4.75 21.70
C SER A 151 -3.75 -5.39 20.86
N SER A 152 -3.98 -6.58 20.33
CA SER A 152 -3.32 -7.15 19.13
C SER A 152 -3.93 -8.53 18.90
N SER A 153 -4.34 -8.96 17.71
CA SER A 153 -3.70 -8.83 16.39
C SER A 153 -4.78 -8.93 15.30
N ALA A 154 -4.93 -7.88 14.49
CA ALA A 154 -5.84 -7.85 13.36
C ALA A 154 -5.18 -8.45 12.09
N ASP A 155 -5.97 -9.05 11.20
CA ASP A 155 -5.51 -9.73 9.99
C ASP A 155 -5.00 -8.73 8.94
N ASP A 156 -3.67 -8.62 8.78
CA ASP A 156 -2.98 -7.64 7.91
C ASP A 156 -3.41 -7.61 6.42
N GLU A 157 -4.27 -8.51 5.93
CA GLU A 157 -4.76 -8.48 4.54
C GLU A 157 -6.01 -7.62 4.33
N ASP A 158 -6.77 -7.36 5.39
CA ASP A 158 -7.93 -6.45 5.40
C ASP A 158 -7.81 -5.36 6.49
N VAL A 159 -6.62 -5.20 7.10
CA VAL A 159 -6.33 -4.06 7.99
C VAL A 159 -6.51 -2.77 7.18
N SER A 160 -7.48 -1.95 7.59
CA SER A 160 -7.66 -0.63 7.00
C SER A 160 -6.39 0.21 7.19
N ASP A 161 -6.11 1.13 6.26
CA ASP A 161 -4.90 1.95 6.35
C ASP A 161 -4.87 2.77 7.67
N GLU A 162 -6.04 3.10 8.24
CA GLU A 162 -6.18 3.73 9.57
C GLU A 162 -5.73 2.85 10.73
N GLU A 163 -6.09 1.56 10.70
CA GLU A 163 -5.69 0.60 11.73
C GLU A 163 -4.19 0.29 11.67
N PHE A 164 -3.61 0.33 10.47
CA PHE A 164 -2.16 0.26 10.30
C PHE A 164 -1.47 1.51 10.88
N ASP A 165 -1.98 2.69 10.53
CA ASP A 165 -1.41 3.96 10.97
C ASP A 165 -1.45 4.16 12.48
N ALA A 166 -2.51 3.72 13.14
CA ALA A 166 -2.64 3.79 14.60
C ALA A 166 -1.56 2.98 15.35
N LYS A 167 -0.96 1.99 14.69
CA LYS A 167 0.04 1.08 15.28
C LYS A 167 1.49 1.48 14.99
N GLN A 168 1.73 2.49 14.16
CA GLN A 168 3.08 2.91 13.77
C GLN A 168 3.33 4.40 14.05
N PRO A 169 4.23 4.75 15.00
CA PRO A 169 4.70 6.11 15.17
C PRO A 169 5.33 6.62 13.86
N VAL A 170 5.10 7.90 13.54
CA VAL A 170 5.88 8.58 12.49
C VAL A 170 7.22 8.96 13.12
N GLU A 171 8.26 8.17 12.89
CA GLU A 171 9.62 8.60 13.22
C GLU A 171 10.22 9.36 12.02
N PRO A 172 10.75 10.57 12.21
CA PRO A 172 11.53 11.23 11.17
C PRO A 172 12.80 10.42 10.89
N ALA A 173 13.23 10.38 9.63
CA ALA A 173 14.49 9.75 9.26
C ALA A 173 15.65 10.39 10.03
N ARG A 174 16.41 9.56 10.74
CA ARG A 174 17.57 9.99 11.50
C ARG A 174 18.80 9.89 10.62
N VAL A 175 19.09 10.92 9.84
CA VAL A 175 20.47 11.16 9.38
C VAL A 175 21.08 12.17 10.35
N THR A 176 21.77 11.69 11.38
CA THR A 176 22.16 12.54 12.52
C THR A 176 23.65 12.59 12.81
N THR A 177 24.47 11.71 12.22
CA THR A 177 25.93 11.74 12.42
C THR A 177 26.65 12.38 11.24
N ASP A 178 27.77 13.04 11.51
CA ASP A 178 28.61 13.66 10.49
C ASP A 178 29.10 12.64 9.45
N GLU A 179 29.34 11.40 9.86
CA GLU A 179 29.74 10.30 8.98
C GLU A 179 28.62 9.92 7.99
N MET A 180 27.37 9.85 8.45
CA MET A 180 26.23 9.54 7.59
C MET A 180 25.96 10.67 6.59
N LEU A 181 26.09 11.93 7.04
CA LEU A 181 25.98 13.10 6.16
C LEU A 181 27.09 13.11 5.10
N ALA A 182 28.33 12.76 5.49
CA ALA A 182 29.45 12.66 4.53
C ALA A 182 29.19 11.58 3.46
N GLN A 183 28.74 10.38 3.87
CA GLN A 183 28.41 9.31 2.94
C GLN A 183 27.24 9.66 2.01
N LEU A 184 26.19 10.30 2.53
CA LEU A 184 25.05 10.76 1.72
C LEU A 184 25.50 11.81 0.69
N PHE A 185 26.39 12.72 1.07
CA PHE A 185 26.95 13.70 0.14
C PHE A 185 27.80 13.05 -0.96
N GLU A 186 28.62 12.05 -0.65
CA GLU A 186 29.38 11.29 -1.66
C GLU A 186 28.47 10.55 -2.66
N GLN A 187 27.33 10.02 -2.21
CA GLN A 187 26.33 9.42 -3.09
C GLN A 187 25.69 10.45 -4.02
N ALA A 188 25.32 11.61 -3.48
CA ALA A 188 24.80 12.72 -4.27
C ALA A 188 25.80 13.15 -5.35
N LYS A 189 27.09 13.29 -5.00
CA LYS A 189 28.15 13.61 -5.96
C LYS A 189 28.29 12.58 -7.07
N THR A 190 28.30 11.30 -6.70
CA THR A 190 28.40 10.19 -7.66
C THR A 190 27.23 10.23 -8.64
N PHE A 191 26.02 10.46 -8.14
CA PHE A 191 24.82 10.60 -8.97
C PHE A 191 24.92 11.80 -9.92
N TYR A 192 25.24 12.99 -9.41
CA TYR A 192 25.32 14.20 -10.23
C TYR A 192 26.44 14.14 -11.27
N GLY A 193 27.58 13.53 -10.95
CA GLY A 193 28.67 13.31 -11.89
C GLY A 193 28.32 12.36 -13.04
N ALA A 194 27.28 11.53 -12.88
CA ALA A 194 26.80 10.61 -13.92
C ALA A 194 25.68 11.20 -14.79
N LEU A 195 25.20 12.41 -14.52
CA LEU A 195 24.15 13.05 -15.32
C LEU A 195 24.73 13.67 -16.60
N HIS A 196 24.17 13.31 -17.76
CA HIS A 196 24.67 13.76 -19.07
C HIS A 196 23.74 14.75 -19.80
N SER A 197 22.52 14.97 -19.31
CA SER A 197 21.46 15.70 -20.04
C SER A 197 20.63 16.57 -19.10
N GLN A 198 21.26 17.54 -18.45
CA GLN A 198 20.59 18.53 -17.61
C GLN A 198 20.45 19.87 -18.34
N PRO A 199 19.43 20.68 -18.01
CA PRO A 199 19.30 22.03 -18.53
C PRO A 199 20.54 22.86 -18.18
N ILE A 200 21.18 23.46 -19.19
CA ILE A 200 22.27 24.40 -19.00
C ILE A 200 21.67 25.78 -18.76
N ILE A 201 22.13 26.46 -17.71
CA ILE A 201 21.79 27.85 -17.41
C ILE A 201 23.04 28.68 -17.66
N ASP A 202 22.96 29.62 -18.60
CA ASP A 202 24.03 30.59 -18.82
C ASP A 202 23.98 31.66 -17.73
N LEU A 203 25.07 31.77 -16.97
CA LEU A 203 25.27 32.79 -15.95
C LEU A 203 26.41 33.69 -16.39
N ASP A 204 26.10 34.96 -16.66
CA ASP A 204 27.09 35.97 -17.08
C ASP A 204 28.06 36.37 -15.95
N ALA A 205 27.81 35.91 -14.72
CA ALA A 205 28.65 36.15 -13.55
C ALA A 205 29.58 34.97 -13.28
N THR A 206 30.83 35.24 -12.87
CA THR A 206 31.73 34.20 -12.36
C THR A 206 31.18 33.63 -11.05
N ILE A 207 30.88 32.34 -11.04
CA ILE A 207 30.34 31.63 -9.88
C ILE A 207 31.47 30.91 -9.13
N PRO A 208 31.69 31.16 -7.83
CA PRO A 208 32.64 30.40 -7.05
C PRO A 208 32.13 28.96 -6.89
N VAL A 209 33.02 27.97 -7.01
CA VAL A 209 32.66 26.55 -6.87
C VAL A 209 33.54 25.86 -5.82
N THR A 210 33.00 24.81 -5.22
CA THR A 210 33.74 23.86 -4.37
C THR A 210 34.76 23.06 -5.18
N ALA A 211 35.61 22.28 -4.52
CA ALA A 211 36.53 21.34 -5.18
C ALA A 211 35.79 20.31 -6.07
N ASP A 212 34.55 19.98 -5.71
CA ASP A 212 33.66 19.10 -6.47
C ASP A 212 32.89 19.83 -7.60
N GLY A 213 33.22 21.10 -7.88
CA GLY A 213 32.59 21.88 -8.95
C GLY A 213 31.17 22.37 -8.68
N MET A 214 30.68 22.28 -7.44
CA MET A 214 29.33 22.69 -7.05
C MET A 214 29.29 24.07 -6.39
N SER A 215 28.18 24.79 -6.56
CA SER A 215 27.87 26.07 -5.92
C SER A 215 26.41 26.11 -5.50
N THR A 216 26.11 26.92 -4.49
CA THR A 216 24.74 27.41 -4.25
C THR A 216 24.58 28.79 -4.86
N VAL A 217 23.42 29.07 -5.46
CA VAL A 217 23.08 30.37 -6.02
C VAL A 217 21.77 30.87 -5.41
N LEU A 218 21.75 32.13 -5.02
CA LEU A 218 20.55 32.81 -4.55
C LEU A 218 20.02 33.69 -5.67
N VAL A 219 18.79 33.44 -6.10
CA VAL A 219 18.13 34.21 -7.16
C VAL A 219 16.87 34.89 -6.63
N ARG A 220 16.58 36.07 -7.16
CA ARG A 220 15.29 36.78 -6.97
C ARG A 220 14.54 36.82 -8.28
N LYS A 221 13.26 36.45 -8.25
CA LYS A 221 12.39 36.69 -9.41
C LYS A 221 12.13 38.19 -9.55
N VAL A 222 12.38 38.75 -10.75
CA VAL A 222 12.11 40.15 -11.10
C VAL A 222 11.39 40.15 -12.45
N GLY A 223 10.07 40.38 -12.43
CA GLY A 223 9.23 40.13 -13.60
C GLY A 223 9.26 38.65 -13.99
N ASP A 224 9.56 38.36 -15.27
CA ASP A 224 9.70 37.01 -15.81
C ASP A 224 11.14 36.48 -15.79
N GLN A 225 12.10 37.25 -15.28
CA GLN A 225 13.51 36.88 -15.19
C GLN A 225 13.94 36.58 -13.76
N TYR A 226 15.07 35.89 -13.62
CA TYR A 226 15.73 35.66 -12.34
C TYR A 226 17.01 36.49 -12.27
N GLN A 227 17.10 37.34 -11.25
CA GLN A 227 18.29 38.10 -10.93
C GLN A 227 19.15 37.30 -9.94
N LEU A 228 20.42 37.06 -10.27
CA LEU A 228 21.39 36.52 -9.33
C LEU A 228 21.65 37.55 -8.23
N ILE A 229 21.37 37.20 -6.97
CA ILE A 229 21.67 38.01 -5.79
C ILE A 229 23.08 37.72 -5.28
N GLY A 230 23.47 36.44 -5.29
CA GLY A 230 24.77 36.01 -4.81
C GLY A 230 24.99 34.52 -5.05
N ALA A 231 26.23 34.07 -4.88
CA ALA A 231 26.63 32.68 -5.00
C ALA A 231 27.67 32.35 -3.92
N SER A 232 27.69 31.09 -3.49
CA SER A 232 28.59 30.61 -2.45
C SER A 232 29.09 29.20 -2.73
N SER A 233 30.40 29.02 -2.58
CA SER A 233 31.09 27.73 -2.56
C SER A 233 31.35 27.20 -1.14
N ASP A 234 30.78 27.82 -0.11
CA ASP A 234 30.88 27.34 1.26
C ASP A 234 30.14 26.00 1.41
N GLU A 235 30.88 24.97 1.80
CA GLU A 235 30.37 23.60 1.95
C GLU A 235 29.21 23.50 2.93
N ALA A 236 29.11 24.40 3.91
CA ALA A 236 27.99 24.45 4.85
C ALA A 236 26.64 24.74 4.18
N PHE A 237 26.64 25.41 3.02
CA PHE A 237 25.43 25.62 2.21
C PHE A 237 25.32 24.62 1.06
N VAL A 238 26.45 24.26 0.43
CA VAL A 238 26.46 23.35 -0.73
C VAL A 238 26.02 21.94 -0.35
N LYS A 239 26.56 21.38 0.74
CA LYS A 239 26.26 19.98 1.11
C LYS A 239 24.78 19.75 1.41
N PRO A 240 24.10 20.54 2.26
CA PRO A 240 22.69 20.32 2.56
C PRO A 240 21.78 20.42 1.33
N VAL A 241 22.04 21.39 0.45
CA VAL A 241 21.25 21.56 -0.78
C VAL A 241 21.46 20.36 -1.71
N ALA A 242 22.71 19.95 -1.96
CA ALA A 242 23.00 18.80 -2.80
C ALA A 242 22.37 17.50 -2.25
N MET A 243 22.49 17.24 -0.95
CA MET A 243 21.89 16.07 -0.32
C MET A 243 20.35 16.11 -0.40
N GLN A 244 19.73 17.26 -0.11
CA GLN A 244 18.28 17.38 -0.15
C GLN A 244 17.72 17.22 -1.57
N THR A 245 18.40 17.78 -2.57
CA THR A 245 18.03 17.59 -3.98
C THR A 245 18.17 16.11 -4.36
N TYR A 246 19.23 15.43 -3.92
CA TYR A 246 19.43 14.01 -4.18
C TYR A 246 18.33 13.17 -3.54
N LEU A 247 18.00 13.39 -2.26
CA LEU A 247 16.94 12.66 -1.55
C LEU A 247 15.56 12.79 -2.21
N ASN A 248 15.31 13.90 -2.89
CA ASN A 248 14.05 14.18 -3.54
C ASN A 248 13.96 13.68 -4.99
N ASP A 249 15.05 13.17 -5.57
CA ASP A 249 15.12 12.79 -6.99
C ASP A 249 14.84 11.31 -7.19
N TYR A 250 13.69 10.98 -7.78
CA TYR A 250 13.31 9.60 -8.13
C TYR A 250 14.26 8.96 -9.14
N SER A 251 14.91 9.76 -10.00
CA SER A 251 15.84 9.23 -11.02
C SER A 251 17.16 8.74 -10.44
N ALA A 252 17.42 9.01 -9.15
CA ALA A 252 18.55 8.45 -8.42
C ALA A 252 18.31 7.00 -7.94
N LEU A 253 17.06 6.52 -7.99
CA LEU A 253 16.73 5.16 -7.62
C LEU A 253 17.12 4.17 -8.73
N PRO A 254 17.45 2.91 -8.37
CA PRO A 254 17.49 1.83 -9.34
C PRO A 254 16.16 1.72 -10.10
N TRP A 255 16.22 1.43 -11.39
CA TRP A 255 15.08 1.56 -12.30
C TRP A 255 13.81 0.81 -11.84
N SER A 256 13.96 -0.40 -11.27
CA SER A 256 12.84 -1.22 -10.78
C SER A 256 12.14 -0.57 -9.57
N MET A 257 12.92 0.02 -8.67
CA MET A 257 12.45 0.76 -7.51
C MET A 257 11.86 2.12 -7.92
N GLN A 258 12.48 2.81 -8.87
CA GLN A 258 11.97 4.03 -9.46
C GLN A 258 10.56 3.82 -10.01
N ALA A 259 10.37 2.83 -10.89
CA ALA A 259 9.07 2.58 -11.50
C ALA A 259 7.97 2.28 -10.47
N LEU A 260 8.28 1.46 -9.45
CA LEU A 260 7.38 1.12 -8.35
C LEU A 260 6.99 2.35 -7.52
N MET A 261 7.98 3.13 -7.10
CA MET A 261 7.76 4.29 -6.24
C MET A 261 7.06 5.44 -6.97
N GLU A 262 7.44 5.71 -8.22
CA GLU A 262 6.77 6.69 -9.07
C GLU A 262 5.29 6.32 -9.25
N THR A 263 4.98 5.03 -9.47
CA THR A 263 3.59 4.54 -9.56
C THR A 263 2.80 4.79 -8.28
N VAL A 264 3.37 4.45 -7.12
CA VAL A 264 2.70 4.62 -5.82
C VAL A 264 2.58 6.10 -5.45
N SER A 265 3.53 6.94 -5.86
CA SER A 265 3.56 8.36 -5.52
C SER A 265 2.36 9.14 -6.08
N THR A 266 1.81 8.74 -7.24
CA THR A 266 0.70 9.45 -7.91
C THR A 266 -0.56 9.58 -7.06
N GLN A 267 -0.71 8.75 -6.03
CA GLN A 267 -1.86 8.74 -5.13
C GLN A 267 -1.44 8.84 -3.65
N CYS A 268 -0.24 9.38 -3.38
CA CYS A 268 0.32 9.52 -2.05
C CYS A 268 0.27 10.96 -1.55
N LEU A 269 -0.19 11.18 -0.30
CA LEU A 269 -0.15 12.50 0.32
C LEU A 269 1.28 12.89 0.74
N PRO A 270 1.60 14.20 0.76
CA PRO A 270 2.83 14.67 1.40
C PRO A 270 2.84 14.36 2.91
N SER A 271 4.03 14.34 3.52
CA SER A 271 4.23 13.97 4.93
C SER A 271 3.33 14.73 5.91
N ASN A 272 3.18 16.05 5.71
CA ASN A 272 2.36 16.92 6.55
C ASN A 272 0.85 16.62 6.48
N LEU A 273 0.41 15.83 5.49
CA LEU A 273 -1.00 15.44 5.32
C LEU A 273 -1.25 13.95 5.59
N GLN A 274 -0.26 13.19 6.06
CA GLN A 274 -0.43 11.75 6.31
C GLN A 274 -1.51 11.45 7.36
N SER A 275 -1.74 12.33 8.34
CA SER A 275 -2.86 12.19 9.28
C SER A 275 -4.25 12.29 8.63
N PHE A 276 -4.33 12.82 7.41
CA PHE A 276 -5.55 12.93 6.61
C PHE A 276 -5.66 11.86 5.54
N TYR A 277 -4.76 10.88 5.52
CA TYR A 277 -4.71 9.84 4.51
C TYR A 277 -6.05 9.13 4.28
N SER A 278 -6.82 8.87 5.35
CA SER A 278 -8.13 8.24 5.22
C SER A 278 -9.18 9.07 4.49
N ALA A 279 -8.95 10.37 4.29
CA ALA A 279 -9.77 11.18 3.40
C ALA A 279 -9.64 10.77 1.93
N LEU A 280 -8.56 10.07 1.56
CA LEU A 280 -8.38 9.53 0.22
C LEU A 280 -9.25 8.28 -0.02
N GLU A 281 -9.64 7.59 1.03
CA GLU A 281 -10.51 6.40 0.95
C GLU A 281 -11.97 6.83 0.86
N ASP A 282 -12.77 6.07 0.12
CA ASP A 282 -14.22 6.23 0.08
C ASP A 282 -14.89 5.00 0.68
N SER A 283 -16.08 5.18 1.25
CA SER A 283 -16.90 4.05 1.65
C SER A 283 -17.36 3.29 0.40
N SER A 284 -17.22 1.98 0.42
CA SER A 284 -17.77 1.10 -0.61
C SER A 284 -19.27 0.87 -0.39
N SER A 285 -19.95 0.42 -1.44
CA SER A 285 -21.34 -0.05 -1.34
C SER A 285 -21.46 -1.41 -0.64
N SER A 286 -20.36 -2.10 -0.40
CA SER A 286 -20.32 -3.41 0.27
C SER A 286 -20.21 -3.24 1.77
N THR A 287 -20.91 -4.07 2.54
CA THR A 287 -20.85 -4.10 4.02
C THR A 287 -20.08 -5.32 4.49
N HIS A 288 -19.50 -5.26 5.71
CA HIS A 288 -18.69 -6.35 6.29
C HIS A 288 -19.41 -7.73 6.29
N ASP A 289 -20.74 -7.74 6.32
CA ASP A 289 -21.55 -8.96 6.47
C ASP A 289 -22.59 -9.14 5.33
N GLY A 290 -22.55 -8.30 4.29
CA GLY A 290 -23.61 -8.25 3.27
C GLY A 290 -24.99 -7.81 3.81
N GLU A 291 -25.09 -7.53 5.12
CA GLU A 291 -26.31 -7.10 5.78
C GLU A 291 -26.65 -5.64 5.45
N GLU A 292 -27.95 -5.41 5.25
CA GLU A 292 -28.53 -4.09 5.00
C GLU A 292 -28.36 -3.22 6.27
N GLY A 293 -27.56 -2.15 6.18
CA GLY A 293 -27.22 -1.29 7.31
C GLY A 293 -25.92 -1.66 8.05
N GLY A 294 -25.18 -2.68 7.61
CA GLY A 294 -23.86 -3.03 8.16
C GLY A 294 -22.79 -1.96 7.90
N LYS A 295 -21.65 -2.04 8.63
CA LYS A 295 -20.53 -1.11 8.43
C LYS A 295 -19.98 -1.26 7.00
N GLN A 296 -20.03 -0.17 6.24
CA GLN A 296 -19.49 -0.13 4.88
C GLN A 296 -17.99 -0.41 4.91
N LEU A 297 -17.56 -1.33 4.04
CA LEU A 297 -16.15 -1.61 3.78
C LEU A 297 -15.53 -0.39 3.09
N LYS A 298 -14.22 -0.21 3.23
CA LYS A 298 -13.52 0.87 2.53
C LYS A 298 -13.02 0.44 1.16
N SER A 299 -13.02 1.39 0.23
CA SER A 299 -12.40 1.28 -1.08
C SER A 299 -10.92 1.64 -0.98
N VAL A 300 -10.12 0.69 -0.48
CA VAL A 300 -8.66 0.84 -0.35
C VAL A 300 -7.98 0.74 -1.72
N ARG A 301 -6.81 1.36 -1.87
CA ARG A 301 -6.00 1.26 -3.09
C ARG A 301 -5.17 -0.02 -3.09
N ARG A 302 -5.12 -0.69 -4.24
CA ARG A 302 -4.25 -1.85 -4.47
C ARG A 302 -3.28 -1.54 -5.60
N LEU A 303 -2.01 -1.88 -5.40
CA LEU A 303 -1.04 -1.94 -6.48
C LEU A 303 -0.98 -3.39 -6.99
N LEU A 304 -1.45 -3.57 -8.21
CA LEU A 304 -1.51 -4.85 -8.91
C LEU A 304 -0.45 -4.88 -10.02
N TYR A 305 0.29 -5.97 -10.14
CA TYR A 305 1.07 -6.31 -11.32
C TYR A 305 0.27 -7.31 -12.16
N VAL A 306 0.02 -6.96 -13.42
CA VAL A 306 -0.69 -7.81 -14.39
C VAL A 306 0.35 -8.57 -15.19
N HIS A 307 0.44 -9.88 -15.00
CA HIS A 307 1.46 -10.72 -15.64
C HIS A 307 1.37 -10.68 -17.16
N SER A 308 0.16 -10.73 -17.72
CA SER A 308 -0.04 -10.81 -19.18
C SER A 308 0.39 -9.56 -19.94
N SER A 309 0.34 -8.38 -19.32
CA SER A 309 0.78 -7.12 -19.93
C SER A 309 2.11 -6.60 -19.39
N GLY A 310 2.58 -7.10 -18.25
CA GLY A 310 3.78 -6.63 -17.56
C GLY A 310 3.62 -5.23 -16.96
N GLU A 311 2.38 -4.81 -16.68
CA GLU A 311 2.05 -3.45 -16.24
C GLU A 311 1.60 -3.43 -14.78
N PHE A 312 1.88 -2.30 -14.11
CA PHE A 312 1.31 -2.00 -12.81
C PHE A 312 0.01 -1.21 -12.93
N ILE A 313 -0.97 -1.54 -12.10
CA ILE A 313 -2.23 -0.81 -11.93
C ILE A 313 -2.38 -0.44 -10.45
N LEU A 314 -2.36 0.86 -10.17
CA LEU A 314 -2.71 1.40 -8.85
C LEU A 314 -4.09 2.05 -8.90
N SER A 315 -5.05 1.48 -8.18
CA SER A 315 -6.44 1.96 -8.17
C SER A 315 -7.24 1.35 -7.02
N PRO A 316 -8.43 1.87 -6.71
CA PRO A 316 -9.26 1.31 -5.65
C PRO A 316 -9.87 -0.05 -6.02
N ILE A 317 -10.01 -0.90 -4.99
CA ILE A 317 -10.89 -2.06 -5.00
C ILE A 317 -12.26 -1.68 -4.41
N ARG A 318 -13.27 -2.53 -4.59
CA ARG A 318 -14.64 -2.32 -4.05
C ARG A 318 -15.29 -0.99 -4.52
N ALA A 319 -14.83 -0.45 -5.64
CA ALA A 319 -15.32 0.77 -6.26
C ALA A 319 -15.58 0.52 -7.76
N VAL A 320 -16.42 1.36 -8.37
CA VAL A 320 -16.68 1.35 -9.82
C VAL A 320 -15.94 2.47 -10.57
N SER A 321 -15.31 3.39 -9.84
CA SER A 321 -14.54 4.52 -10.34
C SER A 321 -13.58 5.01 -9.27
N GLY A 322 -12.46 5.59 -9.69
CA GLY A 322 -11.43 6.19 -8.85
C GLY A 322 -10.24 6.60 -9.70
N VAL A 323 -9.22 7.17 -9.06
CA VAL A 323 -7.96 7.44 -9.76
C VAL A 323 -7.32 6.10 -10.15
N VAL A 324 -6.91 5.98 -11.41
CA VAL A 324 -6.20 4.82 -11.93
C VAL A 324 -4.85 5.28 -12.46
N THR A 325 -3.77 4.72 -11.94
CA THR A 325 -2.43 4.86 -12.52
C THR A 325 -2.06 3.54 -13.18
N VAL A 326 -1.83 3.59 -14.49
CA VAL A 326 -1.23 2.50 -15.26
C VAL A 326 0.22 2.86 -15.50
N ALA A 327 1.13 2.03 -15.04
CA ALA A 327 2.55 2.17 -15.29
C ALA A 327 3.05 0.97 -16.10
N LYS A 328 3.74 1.25 -17.19
CA LYS A 328 4.37 0.28 -18.07
C LYS A 328 5.89 0.38 -17.94
N PRO A 329 6.49 -0.46 -17.09
CA PRO A 329 7.93 -0.52 -16.92
C PRO A 329 8.66 -0.66 -18.26
N SER A 330 9.78 0.03 -18.42
CA SER A 330 10.61 -0.07 -19.62
C SER A 330 11.33 -1.41 -19.74
N ARG A 331 11.38 -2.19 -18.64
CA ARG A 331 11.96 -3.53 -18.54
C ARG A 331 11.13 -4.37 -17.55
N PRO A 332 11.23 -5.71 -17.53
CA PRO A 332 10.52 -6.55 -16.55
C PRO A 332 10.99 -6.30 -15.11
N ILE A 333 10.06 -5.97 -14.20
CA ILE A 333 10.38 -5.60 -12.80
C ILE A 333 10.38 -6.81 -11.85
N LEU A 334 9.54 -7.82 -12.11
CA LEU A 334 9.51 -9.05 -11.34
C LEU A 334 10.38 -10.11 -12.01
N GLU A 335 11.09 -10.91 -11.22
CA GLU A 335 11.82 -12.08 -11.72
C GLU A 335 10.85 -13.21 -12.09
N ASN A 336 10.84 -13.64 -13.35
CA ASN A 336 10.04 -14.78 -13.83
C ASN A 336 8.58 -14.80 -13.33
N PRO A 337 7.81 -13.72 -13.51
CA PRO A 337 6.41 -13.71 -13.10
C PRO A 337 5.62 -14.69 -13.96
N ASP A 338 4.75 -15.48 -13.32
CA ASP A 338 3.87 -16.47 -13.96
C ASP A 338 2.38 -16.23 -13.67
N LYS A 339 2.08 -15.22 -12.84
CA LYS A 339 0.73 -14.89 -12.35
C LYS A 339 0.60 -13.43 -11.96
N ASP A 340 -0.64 -12.98 -11.86
CA ASP A 340 -0.95 -11.67 -11.31
C ASP A 340 -0.63 -11.66 -9.82
N VAL A 341 0.00 -10.58 -9.38
CA VAL A 341 0.38 -10.41 -7.98
C VAL A 341 0.07 -8.99 -7.53
N CYS A 342 -0.21 -8.80 -6.25
CA CYS A 342 -0.37 -7.47 -5.67
C CYS A 342 0.62 -7.22 -4.55
N LEU A 343 1.11 -5.99 -4.46
CA LEU A 343 1.87 -5.56 -3.29
C LEU A 343 0.92 -5.56 -2.10
N SER A 344 1.32 -6.20 -0.99
CA SER A 344 0.47 -6.25 0.19
C SER A 344 0.11 -4.84 0.69
N THR A 345 -1.10 -4.70 1.24
CA THR A 345 -1.62 -3.40 1.73
C THR A 345 -0.63 -2.75 2.70
N ARG A 346 -0.08 -3.56 3.62
CA ARG A 346 0.95 -3.15 4.57
C ARG A 346 2.20 -2.61 3.89
N SER A 347 2.75 -3.34 2.92
CA SER A 347 3.98 -2.96 2.25
C SER A 347 3.80 -1.73 1.37
N ARG A 348 2.64 -1.58 0.72
CA ARG A 348 2.24 -0.33 0.05
C ARG A 348 2.16 0.84 1.04
N ARG A 349 1.49 0.67 2.18
CA ARG A 349 1.29 1.74 3.16
C ARG A 349 2.60 2.18 3.82
N LEU A 350 3.50 1.22 4.10
CA LEU A 350 4.87 1.48 4.56
C LEU A 350 5.66 2.30 3.53
N LEU A 351 5.59 1.89 2.26
CA LEU A 351 6.24 2.57 1.15
C LEU A 351 5.78 4.02 1.04
N GLU A 352 4.47 4.25 1.08
CA GLU A 352 3.86 5.58 1.07
C GLU A 352 4.35 6.43 2.25
N LYS A 353 4.06 5.99 3.48
CA LYS A 353 4.26 6.80 4.69
C LYS A 353 5.73 7.07 4.99
N LYS A 354 6.58 6.05 4.87
CA LYS A 354 7.98 6.10 5.32
C LYS A 354 8.93 6.60 4.24
N LEU A 355 8.77 6.09 3.01
CA LEU A 355 9.73 6.35 1.94
C LEU A 355 9.29 7.50 1.04
N ILE A 356 8.08 7.44 0.50
CA ILE A 356 7.59 8.41 -0.50
C ILE A 356 7.25 9.75 0.15
N SER A 357 6.34 9.77 1.12
CA SER A 357 5.89 11.00 1.78
C SER A 357 7.01 11.68 2.56
N GLY A 358 7.87 10.88 3.19
CA GLY A 358 9.02 11.35 3.96
C GLY A 358 10.24 11.74 3.11
N ARG A 359 10.23 11.48 1.79
CA ARG A 359 11.39 11.68 0.90
C ARG A 359 12.65 10.94 1.36
N ASN A 360 12.45 9.74 1.91
CA ASN A 360 13.52 8.91 2.44
C ASN A 360 13.93 7.79 1.49
N PHE A 361 13.31 7.69 0.30
CA PHE A 361 13.52 6.55 -0.60
C PHE A 361 14.98 6.36 -1.04
N ASN A 362 15.77 7.42 -1.20
CA ASN A 362 17.19 7.32 -1.53
C ASN A 362 18.09 6.93 -0.35
N LEU A 363 17.57 6.94 0.89
CA LEU A 363 18.26 6.39 2.06
C LEU A 363 18.26 4.85 2.06
N PHE A 364 17.47 4.21 1.20
CA PHE A 364 17.33 2.76 1.15
C PHE A 364 18.03 2.16 -0.07
N SER A 365 18.59 0.97 0.10
CA SER A 365 19.15 0.13 -0.96
C SER A 365 18.31 -1.12 -1.14
N PRO A 366 17.91 -1.46 -2.37
CA PRO A 366 17.23 -2.73 -2.62
C PRO A 366 18.21 -3.90 -2.57
N SER A 367 17.73 -5.07 -2.13
CA SER A 367 18.49 -6.32 -2.15
C SER A 367 18.86 -6.79 -3.54
N ASN A 368 18.13 -6.32 -4.56
CA ASN A 368 18.42 -6.47 -5.98
C ASN A 368 17.99 -5.18 -6.70
N ALA A 369 18.92 -4.56 -7.43
CA ALA A 369 18.71 -3.29 -8.11
C ALA A 369 18.03 -3.42 -9.49
N GLU A 370 18.01 -4.63 -10.06
CA GLU A 370 17.51 -4.88 -11.40
C GLU A 370 16.07 -5.35 -11.40
N PHE A 371 15.70 -6.21 -10.45
CA PHE A 371 14.35 -6.78 -10.38
C PHE A 371 13.99 -7.16 -8.94
N ILE A 372 12.71 -7.40 -8.70
CA ILE A 372 12.16 -7.94 -7.46
C ILE A 372 12.29 -9.47 -7.55
N PRO A 373 13.15 -10.08 -6.69
CA PRO A 373 13.44 -11.51 -6.78
C PRO A 373 12.23 -12.39 -6.54
N GLN A 374 12.20 -13.54 -7.21
CA GLN A 374 11.22 -14.58 -6.94
C GLN A 374 11.49 -15.20 -5.57
N TYR A 375 10.44 -15.33 -4.77
CA TYR A 375 10.52 -16.01 -3.49
C TYR A 375 10.11 -17.47 -3.70
N THR A 376 11.05 -18.39 -3.49
CA THR A 376 10.94 -19.77 -3.94
C THR A 376 10.16 -20.68 -2.99
N THR A 377 9.71 -20.19 -1.85
CA THR A 377 8.92 -21.01 -0.92
C THR A 377 7.49 -21.12 -1.45
N PRO A 378 6.99 -22.35 -1.69
CA PRO A 378 5.62 -22.57 -2.13
C PRO A 378 4.60 -21.96 -1.17
N ASN A 379 3.45 -21.55 -1.71
CA ASN A 379 2.28 -21.10 -0.95
C ASN A 379 2.47 -19.81 -0.14
N LEU A 380 3.45 -18.97 -0.51
CA LEU A 380 3.78 -17.72 0.19
C LEU A 380 3.79 -16.53 -0.79
N ALA A 381 4.38 -15.40 -0.40
CA ALA A 381 4.63 -14.31 -1.33
C ALA A 381 5.38 -14.85 -2.56
N SER A 382 5.01 -14.41 -3.76
CA SER A 382 5.65 -14.83 -5.01
C SER A 382 6.97 -14.10 -5.24
N HIS A 383 7.05 -12.85 -4.80
CA HIS A 383 8.24 -12.01 -4.95
C HIS A 383 8.43 -11.17 -3.70
N VAL A 384 9.68 -11.01 -3.27
CA VAL A 384 10.04 -10.22 -2.09
C VAL A 384 11.28 -9.38 -2.38
N LEU A 385 11.15 -8.06 -2.24
CA LEU A 385 12.29 -7.14 -2.27
C LEU A 385 12.58 -6.63 -0.86
N ARG A 386 13.81 -6.82 -0.37
CA ARG A 386 14.26 -6.23 0.90
C ARG A 386 14.87 -4.87 0.60
N LEU A 387 14.36 -3.82 1.25
CA LEU A 387 14.95 -2.49 1.26
C LEU A 387 15.71 -2.30 2.57
N GLN A 388 17.01 -2.08 2.50
CA GLN A 388 17.89 -1.86 3.64
C GLN A 388 18.21 -0.37 3.75
N ASP A 389 18.00 0.23 4.92
CA ASP A 389 18.52 1.58 5.18
C ASP A 389 20.05 1.54 5.09
N ARG A 390 20.63 2.52 4.39
CA ARG A 390 22.06 2.59 4.09
C ARG A 390 22.91 2.89 5.33
N PHE A 391 22.30 3.43 6.37
CA PHE A 391 22.99 3.97 7.53
C PHE A 391 22.60 3.27 8.84
N ASP A 392 21.39 2.73 8.92
CA ASP A 392 20.94 1.92 10.06
C ASP A 392 20.70 0.46 9.63
N VAL A 393 21.61 -0.42 10.03
CA VAL A 393 21.53 -1.86 9.75
C VAL A 393 20.31 -2.53 10.38
N GLY A 394 19.75 -1.95 11.44
CA GLY A 394 18.51 -2.42 12.08
C GLY A 394 17.25 -2.01 11.34
N GLU A 395 17.35 -1.05 10.42
CA GLU A 395 16.22 -0.45 9.72
C GLU A 395 16.07 -1.04 8.31
N PHE A 396 15.01 -1.82 8.09
CA PHE A 396 14.72 -2.43 6.79
C PHE A 396 13.22 -2.62 6.57
N LEU A 397 12.85 -2.81 5.31
CA LEU A 397 11.48 -3.06 4.86
C LEU A 397 11.48 -4.25 3.91
N HIS A 398 10.40 -5.03 3.91
CA HIS A 398 10.15 -6.02 2.88
C HIS A 398 8.96 -5.56 2.04
N LEU A 399 9.13 -5.59 0.72
CA LEU A 399 8.06 -5.39 -0.24
C LEU A 399 7.69 -6.75 -0.81
N ASP A 400 6.59 -7.30 -0.30
CA ASP A 400 6.07 -8.62 -0.62
C ASP A 400 4.88 -8.54 -1.59
N PHE A 401 5.00 -9.29 -2.69
CA PHE A 401 3.99 -9.41 -3.72
C PHE A 401 3.29 -10.76 -3.61
N TRP A 402 1.98 -10.74 -3.44
CA TRP A 402 1.16 -11.91 -3.20
C TRP A 402 0.33 -12.28 -4.42
N PRO A 403 0.34 -13.56 -4.84
CA PRO A 403 -0.65 -14.10 -5.75
C PRO A 403 -2.06 -14.06 -5.18
N PHE A 404 -3.03 -14.17 -6.07
CA PHE A 404 -4.43 -14.38 -5.69
C PHE A 404 -4.72 -15.88 -5.59
N TYR A 405 -4.56 -16.49 -4.43
CA TYR A 405 -4.80 -17.92 -4.26
C TYR A 405 -6.30 -18.28 -4.24
N LYS A 406 -6.72 -19.30 -4.99
CA LYS A 406 -8.12 -19.79 -5.01
C LYS A 406 -8.67 -20.24 -3.65
N SER A 407 -7.78 -20.69 -2.77
CA SER A 407 -8.09 -21.14 -1.41
C SER A 407 -8.29 -19.99 -0.42
N MET A 408 -7.97 -18.75 -0.82
CA MET A 408 -8.22 -17.54 -0.03
C MET A 408 -9.56 -16.92 -0.43
N ALA A 409 -9.95 -15.84 0.27
CA ALA A 409 -11.15 -15.10 -0.11
C ALA A 409 -11.08 -14.64 -1.58
N ALA A 410 -12.21 -14.73 -2.28
CA ALA A 410 -12.29 -14.44 -3.71
C ALA A 410 -11.61 -13.10 -4.06
N ALA A 411 -10.78 -13.11 -5.11
CA ALA A 411 -10.00 -11.95 -5.49
C ALA A 411 -10.92 -10.74 -5.75
N GLN A 412 -10.79 -9.72 -4.89
CA GLN A 412 -11.60 -8.51 -5.01
C GLN A 412 -11.29 -7.82 -6.34
N ARG A 413 -12.34 -7.47 -7.08
CA ARG A 413 -12.22 -6.75 -8.36
C ARG A 413 -11.64 -5.36 -8.13
N GLN A 414 -10.80 -4.92 -9.06
CA GLN A 414 -10.09 -3.65 -9.03
C GLN A 414 -10.50 -2.77 -10.21
N VAL A 415 -10.62 -1.46 -9.99
CA VAL A 415 -10.92 -0.51 -11.09
C VAL A 415 -9.75 -0.47 -12.07
N THR A 416 -10.00 -0.59 -13.37
CA THR A 416 -9.02 -0.39 -14.43
C THR A 416 -9.61 0.47 -15.54
N VAL A 417 -8.78 0.86 -16.51
CA VAL A 417 -9.18 1.66 -17.67
C VAL A 417 -9.95 0.80 -18.67
N ASP A 418 -11.05 1.33 -19.19
CA ASP A 418 -11.72 0.75 -20.36
C ASP A 418 -11.11 1.30 -21.65
N GLU A 419 -10.13 0.58 -22.19
CA GLU A 419 -9.44 0.97 -23.43
C GLU A 419 -10.33 1.03 -24.67
N SER A 420 -11.53 0.44 -24.62
CA SER A 420 -12.50 0.54 -25.72
C SER A 420 -13.13 1.93 -25.83
N LYS A 421 -12.97 2.78 -24.81
CA LYS A 421 -13.54 4.13 -24.78
C LYS A 421 -12.57 5.15 -25.41
N PRO A 422 -13.07 6.03 -26.29
CA PRO A 422 -12.22 7.00 -26.97
C PRO A 422 -11.61 8.00 -25.99
N ARG A 423 -10.28 8.12 -26.04
CA ARG A 423 -9.49 9.10 -25.27
C ARG A 423 -9.49 10.49 -25.90
N ASN A 424 -9.85 10.59 -27.19
CA ASN A 424 -9.42 11.70 -28.07
C ASN A 424 -10.53 12.69 -28.45
N ASN A 425 -11.75 12.55 -27.92
CA ASN A 425 -12.91 13.35 -28.37
C ASN A 425 -13.09 14.68 -27.60
N GLY A 426 -12.02 15.25 -27.04
CA GLY A 426 -12.10 16.43 -26.20
C GLY A 426 -10.90 17.37 -26.32
N TRP A 427 -10.58 18.08 -25.23
CA TRP A 427 -9.47 19.02 -25.17
C TRP A 427 -8.13 18.28 -25.01
N TYR A 428 -7.07 18.84 -25.58
CA TYR A 428 -5.73 18.25 -25.57
C TYR A 428 -4.64 19.30 -25.35
N ALA A 429 -3.58 18.96 -24.61
CA ALA A 429 -2.34 19.73 -24.58
C ALA A 429 -1.08 18.86 -24.42
N SER A 430 0.03 19.34 -24.99
CA SER A 430 1.38 18.79 -24.81
C SER A 430 2.26 19.80 -24.08
N LEU A 431 2.66 19.47 -22.85
CA LEU A 431 3.28 20.40 -21.90
C LEU A 431 4.66 19.93 -21.47
N SER A 432 5.49 20.85 -20.99
CA SER A 432 6.79 20.52 -20.42
C SER A 432 6.69 20.28 -18.90
N LEU A 433 7.64 19.54 -18.35
CA LEU A 433 7.80 19.41 -16.90
C LEU A 433 7.97 20.77 -16.21
N ALA A 434 8.69 21.71 -16.85
CA ALA A 434 8.84 23.07 -16.34
C ALA A 434 7.50 23.80 -16.17
N TRP A 435 6.57 23.62 -17.13
CA TRP A 435 5.22 24.16 -17.00
C TRP A 435 4.45 23.49 -15.86
N LEU A 436 4.52 22.16 -15.73
CA LEU A 436 3.81 21.46 -14.65
C LEU A 436 4.34 21.86 -13.26
N ARG A 437 5.65 22.06 -13.12
CA ARG A 437 6.25 22.58 -11.88
C ARG A 437 5.79 24.00 -11.59
N LYS A 438 5.66 24.87 -12.60
CA LYS A 438 5.03 26.19 -12.44
C LYS A 438 3.58 26.07 -11.95
N PHE A 439 2.78 25.21 -12.58
CA PHE A 439 1.40 24.94 -12.16
C PHE A 439 1.34 24.45 -10.71
N SER A 440 2.26 23.57 -10.31
CA SER A 440 2.35 23.07 -8.94
C SER A 440 2.67 24.18 -7.93
N LEU A 441 3.64 25.04 -8.23
CA LEU A 441 4.01 26.16 -7.37
C LEU A 441 2.90 27.21 -7.25
N GLU A 442 2.12 27.43 -8.30
CA GLU A 442 1.03 28.42 -8.31
C GLU A 442 -0.28 27.88 -7.70
N PHE A 443 -0.53 26.56 -7.77
CA PHE A 443 -1.79 25.98 -7.31
C PHE A 443 -1.63 24.79 -6.34
N THR A 444 -1.06 23.66 -6.77
CA THR A 444 -1.17 22.41 -5.99
C THR A 444 -0.41 22.48 -4.66
N THR A 445 0.79 23.04 -4.65
CA THR A 445 1.61 23.20 -3.43
C THR A 445 0.91 24.14 -2.43
N PRO A 446 0.51 25.37 -2.81
CA PRO A 446 -0.28 26.24 -1.93
C PRO A 446 -1.57 25.58 -1.43
N TRP A 447 -2.31 24.90 -2.31
CA TRP A 447 -3.57 24.24 -1.95
C TRP A 447 -3.35 23.12 -0.91
N LEU A 448 -2.33 22.27 -1.08
CA LEU A 448 -2.00 21.22 -0.12
C LEU A 448 -1.58 21.81 1.23
N ALA A 449 -0.84 22.92 1.22
CA ALA A 449 -0.41 23.60 2.43
C ALA A 449 -1.57 24.25 3.21
N THR A 450 -2.57 24.81 2.52
CA THR A 450 -3.67 25.57 3.15
C THR A 450 -4.95 24.75 3.28
N HIS A 451 -5.50 24.26 2.17
CA HIS A 451 -6.79 23.57 2.09
C HIS A 451 -6.68 22.06 2.30
N GLY A 452 -5.51 21.47 2.07
CA GLY A 452 -5.25 20.04 2.25
C GLY A 452 -5.53 19.53 3.67
N THR A 453 -5.26 20.34 4.70
CA THR A 453 -5.60 20.01 6.10
C THR A 453 -7.11 20.03 6.40
N HIS A 454 -7.90 20.47 5.43
CA HIS A 454 -9.36 20.56 5.47
C HIS A 454 -10.04 19.75 4.36
N ILE A 455 -9.32 18.78 3.77
CA ILE A 455 -9.75 17.95 2.65
C ILE A 455 -11.06 17.18 2.89
N LYS A 456 -11.43 16.93 4.16
CA LYS A 456 -12.69 16.29 4.55
C LYS A 456 -13.90 17.23 4.55
N ARG A 457 -13.71 18.56 4.47
CA ARG A 457 -14.81 19.53 4.50
C ARG A 457 -15.57 19.55 3.17
N ALA A 458 -16.90 19.66 3.22
CA ALA A 458 -17.76 19.62 2.03
C ALA A 458 -17.35 20.66 0.97
N HIS A 459 -17.04 21.89 1.37
CA HIS A 459 -16.63 22.94 0.44
C HIS A 459 -15.23 22.75 -0.18
N GLN A 460 -14.45 21.76 0.28
CA GLN A 460 -13.17 21.37 -0.31
C GLN A 460 -13.27 20.09 -1.15
N GLN A 461 -14.48 19.53 -1.29
CA GLN A 461 -14.69 18.20 -1.87
C GLN A 461 -14.40 18.15 -3.38
N ILE A 462 -14.76 19.22 -4.09
CA ILE A 462 -14.65 19.33 -5.54
C ILE A 462 -13.93 20.62 -5.94
N ILE A 463 -13.32 20.59 -7.12
CA ILE A 463 -12.82 21.75 -7.85
C ILE A 463 -13.39 21.71 -9.27
N GLN A 464 -13.49 22.87 -9.89
CA GLN A 464 -13.74 22.99 -11.32
C GLN A 464 -12.42 23.27 -12.02
N VAL A 465 -12.11 22.51 -13.06
CA VAL A 465 -10.96 22.76 -13.93
C VAL A 465 -11.48 23.15 -15.30
N THR A 466 -11.13 24.36 -15.72
CA THR A 466 -11.39 24.89 -17.07
C THR A 466 -10.12 24.74 -17.90
N PHE A 467 -10.21 23.87 -18.91
CA PHE A 467 -9.18 23.62 -19.90
C PHE A 467 -9.44 24.49 -21.13
N ASP A 468 -8.72 25.61 -21.26
CA ASP A 468 -8.71 26.49 -22.44
C ASP A 468 -7.43 26.25 -23.25
N THR A 469 -7.36 26.75 -24.47
CA THR A 469 -6.12 26.83 -25.27
C THR A 469 -5.09 27.81 -24.73
N LYS A 470 -5.50 28.79 -23.90
CA LYS A 470 -4.61 29.85 -23.38
C LYS A 470 -4.19 29.68 -21.93
N GLU A 471 -5.03 29.06 -21.11
CA GLU A 471 -4.76 28.86 -19.70
C GLU A 471 -5.45 27.60 -19.17
N LEU A 472 -4.89 27.04 -18.11
CA LEU A 472 -5.57 26.09 -17.24
C LEU A 472 -6.03 26.84 -16.00
N ARG A 473 -7.34 26.92 -15.79
CA ARG A 473 -7.93 27.60 -14.62
C ARG A 473 -8.55 26.60 -13.66
N VAL A 474 -8.27 26.76 -12.38
CA VAL A 474 -8.85 25.95 -11.31
C VAL A 474 -9.66 26.84 -10.38
N ASP A 475 -10.97 26.60 -10.32
CA ASP A 475 -11.87 27.22 -9.36
C ASP A 475 -12.10 26.26 -8.18
N PHE A 476 -11.95 26.74 -6.95
CA PHE A 476 -11.98 25.94 -5.73
C PHE A 476 -12.66 26.68 -4.57
N VAL A 477 -12.93 25.97 -3.47
CA VAL A 477 -13.82 26.41 -2.38
C VAL A 477 -15.26 26.55 -2.87
N TYR A 478 -15.99 25.43 -2.90
CA TYR A 478 -17.37 25.37 -3.39
C TYR A 478 -18.38 25.61 -2.27
N ARG A 479 -19.10 26.73 -2.30
CA ARG A 479 -20.14 27.11 -1.33
C ARG A 479 -21.30 27.80 -2.03
N ASP A 480 -22.51 27.54 -1.56
CA ASP A 480 -23.73 28.18 -2.07
C ASP A 480 -23.82 28.15 -3.61
N GLU A 481 -23.48 26.98 -4.18
CA GLU A 481 -23.44 26.70 -5.62
C GLU A 481 -22.41 27.50 -6.44
N GLN A 482 -21.45 28.14 -5.78
CA GLN A 482 -20.40 28.96 -6.40
C GLN A 482 -19.00 28.56 -5.93
N PHE A 483 -18.00 28.91 -6.74
CA PHE A 483 -16.58 28.79 -6.36
C PHE A 483 -16.07 30.16 -5.91
N GLU A 484 -15.52 30.23 -4.69
CA GLU A 484 -15.08 31.49 -4.07
C GLU A 484 -13.65 31.88 -4.46
N ALA A 485 -12.83 30.93 -4.92
CA ALA A 485 -11.42 31.14 -5.27
C ALA A 485 -11.10 30.58 -6.66
N SER A 486 -10.11 31.19 -7.33
CA SER A 486 -9.66 30.78 -8.66
C SER A 486 -8.17 31.05 -8.85
N VAL A 487 -7.49 30.14 -9.54
CA VAL A 487 -6.09 30.29 -9.99
C VAL A 487 -6.02 29.92 -11.47
N GLY A 488 -5.50 30.82 -12.30
CA GLY A 488 -5.26 30.58 -13.72
C GLY A 488 -3.76 30.52 -14.03
N VAL A 489 -3.32 29.46 -14.69
CA VAL A 489 -1.93 29.29 -15.12
C VAL A 489 -1.88 29.30 -16.64
N ALA A 490 -1.22 30.31 -17.21
CA ALA A 490 -1.09 30.45 -18.66
C ALA A 490 -0.39 29.24 -19.29
N LEU A 491 -0.92 28.78 -20.43
CA LEU A 491 -0.35 27.72 -21.24
C LEU A 491 0.64 28.31 -22.25
N PRO A 492 1.70 27.56 -22.63
CA PRO A 492 2.57 27.97 -23.72
C PRO A 492 1.78 28.11 -25.03
N ALA A 493 2.18 29.05 -25.89
CA ALA A 493 1.54 29.25 -27.18
C ALA A 493 1.54 27.94 -27.99
N SER A 494 0.40 27.63 -28.62
CA SER A 494 0.20 26.44 -29.47
C SER A 494 0.44 25.10 -28.76
N SER A 495 0.47 25.06 -27.42
CA SER A 495 0.60 23.81 -26.66
C SER A 495 -0.71 23.05 -26.49
N ALA A 496 -1.85 23.70 -26.73
CA ALA A 496 -3.18 23.17 -26.48
C ALA A 496 -4.13 23.36 -27.68
N SER A 497 -5.08 22.45 -27.83
CA SER A 497 -6.07 22.44 -28.92
C SER A 497 -7.39 21.78 -28.50
N GLY A 498 -8.41 21.94 -29.33
CA GLY A 498 -9.75 21.43 -29.06
C GLY A 498 -10.66 22.45 -28.37
N PRO A 499 -11.96 22.11 -28.20
CA PRO A 499 -12.92 23.01 -27.57
C PRO A 499 -12.61 23.20 -26.09
N ALA A 500 -12.78 24.43 -25.59
CA ALA A 500 -12.64 24.71 -24.17
C ALA A 500 -13.58 23.82 -23.36
N THR A 501 -13.04 23.10 -22.38
CA THR A 501 -13.75 22.06 -21.66
C THR A 501 -13.70 22.35 -20.16
N LYS A 502 -14.86 22.32 -19.50
CA LYS A 502 -14.97 22.48 -18.06
C LYS A 502 -15.41 21.17 -17.45
N VAL A 503 -14.70 20.74 -16.42
CA VAL A 503 -15.04 19.51 -15.68
C VAL A 503 -14.95 19.78 -14.18
N LEU A 504 -15.81 19.09 -13.43
CA LEU A 504 -15.65 18.95 -12.00
C LEU A 504 -14.84 17.69 -11.72
N VAL A 505 -13.92 17.78 -10.77
CA VAL A 505 -13.14 16.64 -10.27
C VAL A 505 -13.09 16.71 -8.75
N ARG A 506 -12.88 15.56 -8.10
CA ARG A 506 -12.59 15.55 -6.66
C ARG A 506 -11.25 16.25 -6.42
N SER A 507 -11.22 17.21 -5.51
CA SER A 507 -9.99 17.99 -5.21
C SER A 507 -8.84 17.07 -4.82
N LYS A 508 -9.14 16.06 -3.98
CA LYS A 508 -8.18 15.07 -3.49
C LYS A 508 -7.58 14.19 -4.59
N ASP A 509 -8.34 13.93 -5.66
CA ASP A 509 -7.89 13.08 -6.75
C ASP A 509 -6.97 13.86 -7.70
N PHE A 510 -7.39 15.07 -8.07
CA PHE A 510 -6.66 15.91 -9.03
C PHE A 510 -5.41 16.55 -8.42
N VAL A 511 -5.54 17.18 -7.25
CA VAL A 511 -4.42 17.94 -6.65
C VAL A 511 -3.27 17.02 -6.26
N VAL A 512 -3.58 15.85 -5.69
CA VAL A 512 -2.56 14.87 -5.28
C VAL A 512 -1.85 14.31 -6.52
N ALA A 513 -2.59 13.88 -7.55
CA ALA A 513 -1.98 13.39 -8.78
C ALA A 513 -1.08 14.45 -9.44
N MET A 514 -1.58 15.67 -9.61
CA MET A 514 -0.83 16.75 -10.25
C MET A 514 0.42 17.14 -9.46
N GLN A 515 0.34 17.19 -8.12
CA GLN A 515 1.51 17.45 -7.28
C GLN A 515 2.56 16.35 -7.44
N SER A 516 2.16 15.08 -7.32
CA SER A 516 3.09 13.97 -7.39
C SER A 516 3.79 13.90 -8.76
N ILE A 517 3.06 14.12 -9.85
CA ILE A 517 3.63 14.12 -11.21
C ILE A 517 4.64 15.27 -11.39
N ALA A 518 4.40 16.44 -10.78
CA ALA A 518 5.34 17.57 -10.84
C ALA A 518 6.69 17.28 -10.16
N ASP A 519 6.69 16.36 -9.20
CA ASP A 519 7.87 15.94 -8.43
C ASP A 519 8.68 14.84 -9.13
N LEU A 520 8.24 14.33 -10.28
CA LEU A 520 8.91 13.24 -11.00
C LEU A 520 9.99 13.73 -11.98
N GLY A 521 10.91 12.83 -12.31
CA GLY A 521 11.93 13.00 -13.35
C GLY A 521 11.40 12.70 -14.75
N ILE A 522 10.41 13.47 -15.22
CA ILE A 522 9.78 13.26 -16.53
C ILE A 522 10.75 13.61 -17.67
N THR A 523 10.90 12.68 -18.62
CA THR A 523 11.80 12.80 -19.78
C THR A 523 11.06 13.13 -21.08
N SER A 524 9.77 12.81 -21.18
CA SER A 524 8.92 13.17 -22.31
C SER A 524 8.23 14.53 -22.13
N LYS A 525 7.44 14.92 -23.14
CA LYS A 525 6.33 15.85 -22.93
C LYS A 525 5.23 15.18 -22.09
N ILE A 526 4.43 16.01 -21.43
CA ILE A 526 3.28 15.61 -20.63
C ILE A 526 2.04 15.86 -21.49
N GLU A 527 1.35 14.78 -21.84
CA GLU A 527 0.16 14.80 -22.67
C GLU A 527 -1.07 14.82 -21.77
N LEU A 528 -1.84 15.91 -21.81
CA LEU A 528 -3.10 16.07 -21.11
C LEU A 528 -4.26 15.91 -22.09
N HIS A 529 -5.13 14.94 -21.83
CA HIS A 529 -6.39 14.77 -22.56
C HIS A 529 -7.56 14.90 -21.60
N VAL A 530 -8.61 15.62 -22.01
CA VAL A 530 -9.79 15.83 -21.18
C VAL A 530 -11.04 15.57 -21.99
N ASN A 531 -11.92 14.74 -21.42
CA ASN A 531 -13.28 14.58 -21.91
C ASN A 531 -14.26 14.76 -20.73
N THR A 532 -15.54 14.46 -20.95
CA THR A 532 -16.59 14.59 -19.93
C THR A 532 -16.45 13.64 -18.75
N ASP A 533 -15.63 12.61 -18.87
CA ASP A 533 -15.57 11.46 -17.95
C ASP A 533 -14.23 11.31 -17.21
N ALA A 534 -13.14 11.78 -17.80
CA ALA A 534 -11.82 11.77 -17.17
C ALA A 534 -10.88 12.86 -17.69
N VAL A 535 -9.95 13.25 -16.82
CA VAL A 535 -8.69 13.91 -17.15
C VAL A 535 -7.62 12.82 -17.22
N VAL A 536 -6.91 12.72 -18.34
CA VAL A 536 -5.87 11.72 -18.60
C VAL A 536 -4.53 12.42 -18.76
N ILE A 537 -3.55 11.99 -17.97
CA ILE A 537 -2.19 12.55 -17.95
C ILE A 537 -1.24 11.44 -18.37
N SER A 538 -0.56 11.60 -19.51
CA SER A 538 0.42 10.61 -20.01
C SER A 538 1.82 11.21 -20.08
N TYR A 539 2.82 10.45 -19.65
CA TYR A 539 4.22 10.86 -19.64
C TYR A 539 5.15 9.65 -19.52
N THR A 540 6.45 9.83 -19.74
CA THR A 540 7.49 8.82 -19.50
C THR A 540 8.56 9.37 -18.59
N THR A 541 9.11 8.50 -17.72
CA THR A 541 10.35 8.74 -16.98
C THR A 541 11.45 7.85 -17.56
N SER A 542 12.61 7.80 -16.91
CA SER A 542 13.67 6.83 -17.26
C SER A 542 13.26 5.37 -16.97
N ALA A 543 12.27 5.14 -16.12
CA ALA A 543 11.91 3.80 -15.64
C ALA A 543 10.65 3.20 -16.28
N ALA A 544 9.67 4.03 -16.66
CA ALA A 544 8.41 3.54 -17.22
C ALA A 544 7.65 4.62 -18.01
N GLY A 545 6.68 4.16 -18.81
CA GLY A 545 5.60 5.00 -19.34
C GLY A 545 4.39 4.97 -18.40
N TYR A 546 3.75 6.13 -18.21
CA TYR A 546 2.66 6.30 -17.24
C TYR A 546 1.42 6.87 -17.90
N GLN A 547 0.27 6.43 -17.41
CA GLN A 547 -1.03 7.04 -17.67
C GLN A 547 -1.81 7.17 -16.35
N VAL A 548 -2.17 8.39 -15.99
CA VAL A 548 -2.96 8.69 -14.79
C VAL A 548 -4.32 9.20 -15.22
N TYR A 549 -5.36 8.48 -14.81
CA TYR A 549 -6.76 8.80 -15.08
C TYR A 549 -7.39 9.37 -13.82
N VAL A 550 -7.77 10.64 -13.86
CA VAL A 550 -8.54 11.32 -12.81
C VAL A 550 -9.99 11.41 -13.27
N PRO A 551 -10.94 10.71 -12.62
CA PRO A 551 -12.34 10.75 -13.02
C PRO A 551 -12.95 12.14 -12.79
N THR A 552 -13.80 12.57 -13.73
CA THR A 552 -14.69 13.71 -13.49
C THR A 552 -15.77 13.33 -12.47
N CYS A 553 -16.46 14.30 -11.91
CA CYS A 553 -17.53 14.07 -10.96
C CYS A 553 -18.71 15.04 -11.12
N THR A 554 -19.79 14.77 -10.40
CA THR A 554 -20.91 15.69 -10.21
C THR A 554 -20.59 16.75 -9.15
N THR A 555 -21.50 17.71 -8.95
CA THR A 555 -21.44 18.69 -7.84
C THR A 555 -21.54 18.05 -6.45
N SER A 556 -22.14 16.85 -6.36
CA SER A 556 -22.12 16.02 -5.14
C SER A 556 -20.86 15.15 -5.01
N GLY A 557 -19.92 15.31 -5.94
CA GLY A 557 -18.67 14.57 -5.97
C GLY A 557 -18.82 13.11 -6.43
N VAL A 558 -19.94 12.69 -7.00
CA VAL A 558 -20.07 11.31 -7.53
C VAL A 558 -19.23 11.21 -8.81
N ARG A 559 -18.25 10.31 -8.81
CA ARG A 559 -17.31 10.14 -9.93
C ARG A 559 -17.96 9.48 -11.15
N SER A 560 -17.55 9.86 -12.36
CA SER A 560 -17.90 9.14 -13.57
C SER A 560 -17.21 7.77 -13.61
N SER A 561 -17.96 6.73 -13.93
CA SER A 561 -17.44 5.37 -14.15
C SER A 561 -17.24 5.02 -15.63
N ARG A 562 -17.55 5.95 -16.56
CA ARG A 562 -17.69 5.62 -17.98
C ARG A 562 -16.38 5.29 -18.70
N CYS A 563 -15.24 5.77 -18.20
CA CYS A 563 -13.91 5.44 -18.71
C CYS A 563 -13.27 4.22 -18.02
N PHE A 564 -14.00 3.56 -17.12
CA PHE A 564 -13.45 2.53 -16.25
C PHE A 564 -14.22 1.21 -16.37
N LYS A 565 -13.53 0.11 -16.10
CA LYS A 565 -14.09 -1.22 -15.97
C LYS A 565 -13.51 -1.92 -14.75
N LEU A 566 -14.05 -3.07 -14.40
CA LEU A 566 -13.57 -3.86 -13.26
C LEU A 566 -12.72 -5.04 -13.76
N TYR A 567 -11.46 -5.04 -13.36
CA TYR A 567 -10.51 -6.13 -13.57
C TYR A 567 -10.66 -7.19 -12.48
N THR A 568 -10.64 -8.46 -12.89
CA THR A 568 -10.57 -9.61 -11.98
C THR A 568 -9.18 -10.23 -12.16
N PRO A 569 -8.34 -10.24 -11.11
CA PRO A 569 -7.03 -10.88 -11.17
C PRO A 569 -7.12 -12.37 -11.48
N ASN A 570 -6.12 -12.88 -12.19
CA ASN A 570 -5.98 -14.31 -12.43
C ASN A 570 -5.56 -15.00 -11.12
N GLU A 571 -6.38 -15.95 -10.67
CA GLU A 571 -6.12 -16.69 -9.44
C GLU A 571 -5.13 -17.84 -9.68
N ALA A 572 -4.16 -17.99 -8.77
CA ALA A 572 -3.22 -19.09 -8.72
C ALA A 572 -3.88 -20.38 -8.20
N SER A 573 -3.28 -21.54 -8.48
CA SER A 573 -3.69 -22.82 -7.91
C SER A 573 -3.75 -22.78 -6.38
N GLU A 574 -4.51 -23.70 -5.78
CA GLU A 574 -4.82 -23.71 -4.34
C GLU A 574 -3.55 -23.61 -3.47
N PHE A 575 -3.70 -22.97 -2.30
CA PHE A 575 -2.74 -23.05 -1.21
C PHE A 575 -2.71 -24.51 -0.75
N GLU A 576 -1.67 -25.25 -1.13
CA GLU A 576 -1.43 -26.57 -0.58
C GLU A 576 -1.01 -26.40 0.89
N ASP A 577 -1.93 -26.67 1.81
CA ASP A 577 -1.60 -26.81 3.22
C ASP A 577 -0.50 -27.88 3.34
N TYR A 578 0.54 -27.57 4.12
CA TYR A 578 1.75 -28.38 4.30
C TYR A 578 1.50 -29.72 5.04
N ASN A 579 0.33 -30.34 4.88
CA ASN A 579 -0.11 -31.47 5.67
C ASN A 579 -0.06 -32.84 4.99
N ASP A 580 0.25 -32.97 3.69
CA ASP A 580 0.13 -34.29 3.03
C ASP A 580 1.34 -34.77 2.21
N GLN A 581 2.56 -34.26 2.46
CA GLN A 581 3.77 -34.87 1.89
C GLN A 581 4.91 -34.98 2.89
N ALA A 582 4.73 -35.88 3.87
CA ALA A 582 5.82 -36.42 4.66
C ALA A 582 5.67 -37.95 4.84
N GLU A 583 5.27 -38.65 3.79
CA GLU A 583 5.51 -40.09 3.63
C GLU A 583 5.93 -40.37 2.18
N GLY A 584 7.19 -40.05 1.88
CA GLY A 584 7.88 -40.51 0.70
C GLY A 584 9.21 -41.08 1.15
N ASP A 585 9.33 -42.40 1.07
CA ASP A 585 10.45 -43.21 1.55
C ASP A 585 11.82 -42.61 1.21
N PHE A 586 12.59 -42.31 2.25
CA PHE A 586 14.02 -42.08 2.13
C PHE A 586 14.70 -43.46 2.16
N ASP A 587 14.90 -44.04 0.99
CA ASP A 587 15.67 -45.27 0.81
C ASP A 587 17.16 -44.96 1.03
N PRO A 588 17.84 -45.56 2.03
CA PRO A 588 19.26 -45.33 2.26
C PRO A 588 20.07 -46.47 1.64
N GLU A 589 20.56 -46.24 0.41
CA GLU A 589 21.80 -46.87 -0.09
C GLU A 589 22.77 -45.82 -0.63
#